data_AF-L0PEI6-F1
#
_entry.id   AF-L0PEI6-F1
#
_cell.length_a   1.000
_cell.length_b   1.000
_cell.length_c   1.000
_cell.angle_alpha   90.00
_cell.angle_beta   90.00
_cell.angle_gamma   90.00
#
_symmetry.space_group_name_H-M   'P 1'
#
loop_
_entity.id
_entity.type
_entity.pdbx_description
1 polymer ?
#
loop_
_entity_poly.entity_id
_entity_poly.type
_entity_poly.pdbx_seq_one_letter_code
_entity_poly.pdbx_strand_id
1 'polypeptide(L)'
;MKLVYEAFSDILMGITWENYDNAVRACHDEVRLMTEVGIDDFSIRDLVKPESARVKKILSAVINFAKFREERMPVFETHAQKADSYISRHQDLVFQNQDLSEQLKKLKIKQEDEVSLIKKSKEINVALTNDLRELKKIQTSLTNEIDVLKREKAEIAERLTNNQFITVNTKQECMKLRSRIVHSPEKLKQLISDMGTSLASEKNSIASLERKSRELQNKIDAIGIVEQDILNCIKLMEECEVEIARVEEASRKVAKHQEMVDQKELEVHEVEIKDQQLNRQLANAEDKLARIQRSAEAKREAAQKKMEEIRKEYNIITVERAERAHEMDRKRAMIESTEKKISELRSHIESEVNAVQREYSKLKSHIELYMDEMSR
;
A
#
# COMPACT_ATOMS: atom_id res chain seq x y z
N MET A 1 -33.17 30.06 -33.31
CA MET A 1 -32.91 28.98 -34.28
C MET A 1 -31.42 28.76 -34.47
N LYS A 2 -30.62 29.78 -34.81
CA LYS A 2 -29.16 29.66 -34.89
C LYS A 2 -28.50 29.02 -33.64
N LEU A 3 -28.81 29.56 -32.46
CA LEU A 3 -28.39 28.99 -31.16
C LEU A 3 -28.77 27.51 -30.94
N VAL A 4 -29.88 27.07 -31.55
CA VAL A 4 -30.35 25.68 -31.40
C VAL A 4 -29.51 24.76 -32.30
N TYR A 5 -29.22 25.18 -33.53
CA TYR A 5 -28.33 24.44 -34.44
C TYR A 5 -26.89 24.42 -33.94
N GLU A 6 -26.39 25.53 -33.41
CA GLU A 6 -25.08 25.63 -32.77
C GLU A 6 -24.99 24.65 -31.59
N ALA A 7 -25.98 24.63 -30.69
CA ALA A 7 -26.01 23.68 -29.57
C ALA A 7 -26.04 22.21 -30.01
N PHE A 8 -26.75 21.88 -31.10
CA PHE A 8 -26.75 20.52 -31.64
C PHE A 8 -25.42 20.15 -32.29
N SER A 9 -24.76 21.09 -32.97
CA SER A 9 -23.43 20.89 -33.55
C SER A 9 -22.38 20.63 -32.48
N ASP A 10 -22.37 21.42 -31.41
CA ASP A 10 -21.45 21.25 -30.28
C ASP A 10 -21.64 19.88 -29.61
N ILE A 11 -22.89 19.47 -29.37
CA ILE A 11 -23.20 18.19 -28.71
C ILE A 11 -22.87 17.00 -29.61
N LEU A 12 -23.17 17.06 -30.90
CA LEU A 12 -23.05 15.94 -31.83
C LEU A 12 -21.62 15.78 -32.38
N MET A 13 -20.92 16.88 -32.66
CA MET A 13 -19.58 16.85 -33.27
C MET A 13 -18.44 17.16 -32.29
N GLY A 14 -18.74 17.63 -31.07
CA GLY A 14 -17.72 17.92 -30.05
C GLY A 14 -16.81 19.10 -30.41
N ILE A 15 -17.24 19.98 -31.31
CA ILE A 15 -16.51 21.20 -31.70
C ILE A 15 -16.80 22.27 -30.65
N THR A 16 -15.77 22.81 -30.01
CA THR A 16 -15.92 23.89 -29.02
C THR A 16 -15.91 25.28 -29.68
N TRP A 17 -16.54 26.24 -29.01
CA TRP A 17 -16.74 27.64 -29.44
C TRP A 17 -15.47 28.38 -29.91
N GLU A 18 -14.27 27.92 -29.57
CA GLU A 18 -13.01 28.54 -30.00
C GLU A 18 -12.76 28.43 -31.52
N ASN A 19 -13.42 27.49 -32.22
CA ASN A 19 -13.29 27.34 -33.68
C ASN A 19 -14.34 28.13 -34.50
N TYR A 20 -15.31 28.79 -33.83
CA TYR A 20 -16.44 29.48 -34.45
C TYR A 20 -16.18 30.94 -34.86
N ASP A 21 -14.94 31.44 -34.68
CA ASP A 21 -14.57 32.83 -34.99
C ASP A 21 -14.72 33.20 -36.49
N ASN A 22 -14.96 32.20 -37.35
CA ASN A 22 -15.33 32.38 -38.75
C ASN A 22 -16.74 31.83 -39.02
N ALA A 23 -17.71 32.74 -39.22
CA ALA A 23 -19.10 32.40 -39.56
C ALA A 23 -19.25 31.49 -40.80
N VAL A 24 -18.25 31.50 -41.70
CA VAL A 24 -18.19 30.63 -42.88
C VAL A 24 -17.87 29.17 -42.52
N ARG A 25 -16.98 28.94 -41.54
CA ARG A 25 -16.66 27.58 -41.06
C ARG A 25 -17.82 26.98 -40.28
N ALA A 26 -18.45 27.78 -39.42
CA ALA A 26 -19.66 27.40 -38.70
C ALA A 26 -20.76 26.88 -39.64
N CYS A 27 -21.06 27.63 -40.70
CA CYS A 27 -22.06 27.22 -41.68
C CYS A 27 -21.64 25.98 -42.47
N HIS A 28 -20.35 25.82 -42.77
CA HIS A 28 -19.83 24.64 -43.46
C HIS A 28 -19.95 23.37 -42.59
N ASP A 29 -19.64 23.48 -41.30
CA ASP A 29 -19.72 22.37 -40.35
C ASP A 29 -21.18 21.99 -40.06
N GLU A 30 -22.10 22.98 -39.99
CA GLU A 30 -23.54 22.74 -39.92
C GLU A 30 -24.08 22.05 -41.18
N VAL A 31 -23.66 22.46 -42.38
CA VAL A 31 -24.05 21.79 -43.64
C VAL A 31 -23.55 20.35 -43.66
N ARG A 32 -22.31 20.11 -43.22
CA ARG A 32 -21.72 18.78 -43.15
C ARG A 32 -22.48 17.88 -42.17
N LEU A 33 -22.79 18.38 -40.98
CA LEU A 33 -23.62 17.65 -40.01
C LEU A 33 -25.00 17.33 -40.59
N MET A 34 -25.64 18.28 -41.26
CA MET A 34 -26.96 18.07 -41.84
C MET A 34 -26.93 17.04 -42.98
N THR A 35 -25.84 16.97 -43.74
CA THR A 35 -25.62 15.91 -44.74
C THR A 35 -25.49 14.54 -44.07
N GLU A 36 -24.72 14.43 -42.97
CA GLU A 36 -24.57 13.17 -42.22
C GLU A 36 -25.89 12.72 -41.53
N VAL A 37 -26.74 13.67 -41.17
CA VAL A 37 -28.09 13.45 -40.60
C VAL A 37 -29.12 13.08 -41.69
N GLY A 38 -28.78 13.21 -42.98
CA GLY A 38 -29.62 12.83 -44.13
C GLY A 38 -30.43 13.97 -44.77
N ILE A 39 -29.93 15.21 -44.66
CA ILE A 39 -30.49 16.41 -45.30
C ILE A 39 -29.43 17.04 -46.21
N ASP A 40 -29.51 16.71 -47.49
CA ASP A 40 -28.52 17.12 -48.50
C ASP A 40 -28.73 18.56 -49.01
N ASP A 41 -29.90 19.15 -48.77
CA ASP A 41 -30.31 20.46 -49.30
C ASP A 41 -30.29 21.58 -48.26
N PHE A 42 -29.57 21.42 -47.14
CA PHE A 42 -29.46 22.44 -46.09
C PHE A 42 -28.72 23.69 -46.60
N SER A 43 -29.27 24.88 -46.34
CA SER A 43 -28.72 26.15 -46.87
C SER A 43 -28.79 27.27 -45.84
N ILE A 44 -28.03 28.36 -46.06
CA ILE A 44 -28.03 29.58 -45.24
C ILE A 44 -29.45 30.15 -45.06
N ARG A 45 -30.35 29.92 -46.03
CA ARG A 45 -31.76 30.32 -45.91
C ARG A 45 -32.46 29.69 -44.71
N ASP A 46 -32.08 28.47 -44.30
CA ASP A 46 -32.66 27.76 -43.16
C ASP A 46 -32.24 28.37 -41.82
N LEU A 47 -31.10 29.06 -41.80
CA LEU A 47 -30.58 29.78 -40.64
C LEU A 47 -31.17 31.19 -40.54
N VAL A 48 -31.25 31.90 -41.68
CA VAL A 48 -31.62 33.33 -41.73
C VAL A 48 -33.14 33.53 -41.84
N LYS A 49 -33.86 32.64 -42.52
CA LYS A 49 -35.32 32.74 -42.72
C LYS A 49 -36.00 31.37 -42.60
N PRO A 50 -36.17 30.86 -41.36
CA PRO A 50 -36.70 29.52 -41.12
C PRO A 50 -38.19 29.40 -41.50
N GLU A 51 -38.51 28.42 -42.34
CA GLU A 51 -39.89 28.03 -42.65
C GLU A 51 -40.37 26.92 -41.70
N SER A 52 -41.56 27.07 -41.12
CA SER A 52 -42.05 26.18 -40.04
C SER A 52 -42.08 24.70 -40.45
N ALA A 53 -42.50 24.37 -41.68
CA ALA A 53 -42.55 22.99 -42.17
C ALA A 53 -41.14 22.40 -42.35
N ARG A 54 -40.20 23.20 -42.86
CA ARG A 54 -38.83 22.79 -43.13
C ARG A 54 -38.02 22.60 -41.85
N VAL A 55 -38.16 23.52 -40.89
CA VAL A 55 -37.55 23.39 -39.56
C VAL A 55 -38.01 22.13 -38.85
N LYS A 56 -39.31 21.79 -38.91
CA LYS A 56 -39.82 20.55 -38.31
C LYS A 56 -39.18 19.31 -38.93
N LYS A 57 -39.00 19.30 -40.26
CA LYS A 57 -38.32 18.21 -40.97
C LYS A 57 -36.84 18.09 -40.54
N ILE A 58 -36.14 19.22 -40.46
CA ILE A 58 -34.73 19.27 -40.04
C ILE A 58 -34.57 18.77 -38.60
N LEU A 59 -35.36 19.31 -37.67
CA LEU A 59 -35.31 18.89 -36.26
C LEU A 59 -35.70 17.42 -36.10
N SER A 60 -36.65 16.90 -36.89
CA SER A 60 -37.02 15.49 -36.85
C SER A 60 -35.86 14.58 -37.27
N ALA A 61 -35.12 14.96 -38.31
CA ALA A 61 -33.94 14.22 -38.74
C ALA A 61 -32.82 14.27 -37.69
N VAL A 62 -32.54 15.45 -37.12
CA VAL A 62 -31.56 15.63 -36.05
C VAL A 62 -31.92 14.82 -34.81
N ILE A 63 -33.20 14.82 -34.40
CA ILE A 63 -33.67 14.01 -33.27
C ILE A 63 -33.49 12.51 -33.56
N ASN A 64 -33.77 12.07 -34.79
CA ASN A 64 -33.59 10.67 -35.16
C ASN A 64 -32.11 10.26 -35.10
N PHE A 65 -31.22 11.12 -35.59
CA PHE A 65 -29.78 10.92 -35.48
C PHE A 65 -29.30 10.92 -34.02
N ALA A 66 -29.81 11.84 -33.19
CA ALA A 66 -29.49 11.89 -31.77
C ALA A 66 -29.93 10.61 -31.04
N LYS A 67 -31.13 10.09 -31.33
CA LYS A 67 -31.60 8.80 -30.80
C LYS A 67 -30.73 7.64 -31.24
N PHE A 68 -30.37 7.59 -32.52
CA PHE A 68 -29.48 6.54 -33.05
C PHE A 68 -28.09 6.58 -32.39
N ARG A 69 -27.54 7.78 -32.19
CA ARG A 69 -26.30 7.98 -31.44
C ARG A 69 -26.45 7.47 -30.01
N GLU A 70 -27.49 7.88 -29.30
CA GLU A 70 -27.73 7.50 -27.91
C GLU A 70 -27.92 5.98 -27.73
N GLU A 71 -28.58 5.31 -28.67
CA GLU A 71 -28.68 3.84 -28.69
C GLU A 71 -27.32 3.14 -28.89
N ARG A 72 -26.39 3.78 -29.62
CA ARG A 72 -25.04 3.23 -29.90
C ARG A 72 -23.98 3.70 -28.90
N MET A 73 -24.23 4.76 -28.14
CA MET A 73 -23.30 5.32 -27.14
C MET A 73 -22.80 4.29 -26.14
N PRO A 74 -23.62 3.38 -25.55
CA PRO A 74 -23.14 2.41 -24.58
C PRO A 74 -22.08 1.48 -25.16
N VAL A 75 -22.21 1.07 -26.44
CA VAL A 75 -21.23 0.23 -27.11
C VAL A 75 -19.92 1.00 -27.28
N PHE A 76 -19.99 2.25 -27.75
CA PHE A 76 -18.81 3.09 -27.89
C PHE A 76 -18.12 3.37 -26.55
N GLU A 77 -18.88 3.65 -25.50
CA GLU A 77 -18.37 3.90 -24.15
C GLU A 77 -17.61 2.67 -23.60
N THR A 78 -18.11 1.45 -23.83
CA THR A 78 -17.36 0.24 -23.44
C THR A 78 -16.03 0.09 -24.18
N HIS A 79 -15.96 0.51 -25.44
CA HIS A 79 -14.72 0.49 -26.21
C HIS A 79 -13.77 1.63 -25.81
N ALA A 80 -14.29 2.82 -25.49
CA ALA A 80 -13.52 3.93 -24.96
C ALA A 80 -12.90 3.57 -23.60
N GLN A 81 -13.69 3.03 -22.67
CA GLN A 81 -13.19 2.55 -21.37
C GLN A 81 -12.11 1.47 -21.52
N LYS A 82 -12.28 0.55 -22.49
CA LYS A 82 -11.23 -0.44 -22.82
C LYS A 82 -9.97 0.24 -23.35
N ALA A 83 -10.10 1.20 -24.27
CA ALA A 83 -8.96 1.95 -24.80
C ALA A 83 -8.21 2.67 -23.67
N ASP A 84 -8.92 3.35 -22.76
CA ASP A 84 -8.33 4.02 -21.61
C ASP A 84 -7.61 3.02 -20.69
N SER A 85 -8.21 1.86 -20.43
CA SER A 85 -7.58 0.79 -19.63
C SER A 85 -6.30 0.25 -20.28
N TYR A 86 -6.27 0.15 -21.62
CA TYR A 86 -5.08 -0.26 -22.35
C TYR A 86 -3.99 0.81 -22.33
N ILE A 87 -4.36 2.08 -22.43
CA ILE A 87 -3.43 3.21 -22.32
C ILE A 87 -2.79 3.23 -20.93
N SER A 88 -3.59 3.11 -19.87
CA SER A 88 -3.08 3.04 -18.49
C SER A 88 -2.13 1.85 -18.32
N ARG A 89 -2.54 0.66 -18.77
CA ARG A 89 -1.70 -0.54 -18.69
C ARG A 89 -0.41 -0.41 -19.50
N HIS A 90 -0.45 0.25 -20.64
CA HIS A 90 0.73 0.52 -21.45
C HIS A 90 1.71 1.44 -20.72
N GLN A 91 1.20 2.52 -20.10
CA GLN A 91 2.01 3.43 -19.28
C GLN A 91 2.67 2.70 -18.11
N ASP A 92 1.92 1.86 -17.39
CA ASP A 92 2.46 1.06 -16.29
C ASP A 92 3.58 0.11 -16.76
N LEU A 93 3.37 -0.57 -17.89
CA LEU A 93 4.37 -1.49 -18.46
C LEU A 93 5.62 -0.74 -18.95
N VAL A 94 5.47 0.45 -19.53
CA VAL A 94 6.59 1.29 -19.95
C VAL A 94 7.40 1.74 -18.73
N PHE A 95 6.73 2.15 -17.66
CA PHE A 95 7.38 2.53 -16.40
C PHE A 95 8.16 1.34 -15.80
N GLN A 96 7.52 0.17 -15.70
CA GLN A 96 8.19 -1.05 -15.20
C GLN A 96 9.39 -1.45 -16.07
N ASN A 97 9.28 -1.31 -17.40
CA ASN A 97 10.38 -1.64 -18.30
C ASN A 97 11.57 -0.67 -18.11
N GLN A 98 11.29 0.62 -17.92
CA GLN A 98 12.31 1.62 -17.64
C GLN A 98 13.03 1.36 -16.31
N ASP A 99 12.27 1.08 -15.24
CA ASP A 99 12.84 0.75 -13.93
C ASP A 99 13.71 -0.52 -13.99
N LEU A 100 13.20 -1.60 -14.58
CA LEU A 100 13.98 -2.83 -14.78
C LEU A 100 15.24 -2.60 -15.62
N SER A 101 15.16 -1.78 -16.67
CA SER A 101 16.31 -1.43 -17.51
C SER A 101 17.36 -0.65 -16.72
N GLU A 102 16.96 0.25 -15.83
CA GLU A 102 17.88 0.98 -14.94
C GLU A 102 18.53 0.07 -13.91
N GLN A 103 17.77 -0.84 -13.29
CA GLN A 103 18.30 -1.85 -12.38
C GLN A 103 19.33 -2.76 -13.09
N LEU A 104 19.04 -3.18 -14.33
CA LEU A 104 19.94 -4.01 -15.12
C LEU A 104 21.24 -3.26 -15.45
N LYS A 105 21.17 -1.97 -15.78
CA LYS A 105 22.37 -1.12 -15.96
C LYS A 105 23.20 -1.02 -14.68
N LYS A 106 22.57 -0.80 -13.52
CA LYS A 106 23.25 -0.77 -12.21
C LYS A 106 23.94 -2.09 -11.90
N LEU A 107 23.29 -3.21 -12.17
CA LEU A 107 23.88 -4.55 -11.98
C LEU A 107 25.05 -4.81 -12.93
N LYS A 108 24.97 -4.40 -14.19
CA LYS A 108 26.09 -4.52 -15.13
C LYS A 108 27.33 -3.73 -14.70
N ILE A 109 27.15 -2.49 -14.23
CA ILE A 109 28.26 -1.68 -13.72
C ILE A 109 28.90 -2.37 -12.51
N LYS A 110 28.10 -2.84 -11.55
CA LYS A 110 28.62 -3.61 -10.40
C LYS A 110 29.37 -4.87 -10.82
N GLN A 111 28.85 -5.59 -11.82
CA GLN A 111 29.50 -6.79 -12.33
C GLN A 111 30.86 -6.47 -13.00
N GLU A 112 30.96 -5.38 -13.76
CA GLU A 112 32.23 -4.93 -14.35
C GLU A 112 33.26 -4.56 -13.27
N ASP A 113 32.84 -3.84 -12.23
CA ASP A 113 33.69 -3.48 -11.09
C ASP A 113 34.18 -4.73 -10.32
N GLU A 114 33.27 -5.68 -10.05
CA GLU A 114 33.59 -6.95 -9.39
C GLU A 114 34.55 -7.80 -10.23
N VAL A 115 34.34 -7.89 -11.54
CA VAL A 115 35.24 -8.64 -12.44
C VAL A 115 36.65 -8.04 -12.42
N SER A 116 36.77 -6.70 -12.39
CA SER A 116 38.05 -6.01 -12.28
C SER A 116 38.75 -6.31 -10.95
N LEU A 117 38.02 -6.28 -9.84
CA LEU A 117 38.51 -6.64 -8.50
C LEU A 117 38.96 -8.10 -8.42
N ILE A 118 38.15 -9.03 -8.94
CA ILE A 118 38.48 -10.46 -8.97
C ILE A 118 39.73 -10.70 -9.82
N LYS A 119 39.88 -10.02 -10.96
CA LYS A 119 41.07 -10.14 -11.80
C LYS A 119 42.32 -9.67 -11.06
N LYS A 120 42.29 -8.51 -10.41
CA LYS A 120 43.41 -8.01 -9.59
C LYS A 120 43.74 -8.98 -8.45
N SER A 121 42.72 -9.48 -7.74
CA SER A 121 42.92 -10.46 -6.66
C SER A 121 43.53 -11.77 -7.15
N LYS A 122 43.14 -12.24 -8.34
CA LYS A 122 43.75 -13.42 -8.98
C LYS A 122 45.22 -13.17 -9.36
N GLU A 123 45.53 -12.01 -9.93
CA GLU A 123 46.90 -11.63 -10.28
C GLU A 123 47.81 -11.59 -9.04
N ILE A 124 47.32 -10.99 -7.94
CA ILE A 124 48.02 -10.97 -6.65
C ILE A 124 48.20 -12.39 -6.09
N ASN A 125 47.17 -13.24 -6.14
CA ASN A 125 47.28 -14.63 -5.69
C ASN A 125 48.32 -15.42 -6.49
N VAL A 126 48.35 -15.25 -7.81
CA VAL A 126 49.34 -15.91 -8.67
C VAL A 126 50.76 -15.44 -8.33
N ALA A 127 50.96 -14.13 -8.12
CA ALA A 127 52.24 -13.58 -7.69
C ALA A 127 52.69 -14.17 -6.34
N LEU A 128 51.84 -14.11 -5.31
CA LEU A 128 52.11 -14.69 -3.99
C LEU A 128 52.40 -16.20 -4.05
N THR A 129 51.68 -16.93 -4.91
CA THR A 129 51.91 -18.37 -5.09
C THR A 129 53.27 -18.66 -5.72
N ASN A 130 53.72 -17.81 -6.65
CA ASN A 130 55.05 -17.92 -7.25
C ASN A 130 56.14 -17.57 -6.22
N ASP A 131 55.97 -16.50 -5.46
CA ASP A 131 56.90 -16.11 -4.39
C ASP A 131 57.03 -17.23 -3.34
N LEU A 132 55.91 -17.85 -2.93
CA LEU A 132 55.92 -19.00 -2.03
C LEU A 132 56.68 -20.19 -2.62
N ARG A 133 56.55 -20.46 -3.93
CA ARG A 133 57.30 -21.53 -4.59
C ARG A 133 58.79 -21.23 -4.63
N GLU A 134 59.18 -19.99 -4.87
CA GLU A 134 60.60 -19.58 -4.85
C GLU A 134 61.19 -19.67 -3.45
N LEU A 135 60.49 -19.12 -2.45
CA LEU A 135 60.90 -19.23 -1.04
C LEU A 135 61.02 -20.68 -0.60
N LYS A 136 60.12 -21.56 -1.03
CA LYS A 136 60.21 -23.00 -0.74
C LYS A 136 61.42 -23.64 -1.40
N LYS A 137 61.78 -23.26 -2.63
CA LYS A 137 63.02 -23.73 -3.27
C LYS A 137 64.25 -23.28 -2.49
N ILE A 138 64.32 -22.01 -2.10
CA ILE A 138 65.42 -21.46 -1.28
C ILE A 138 65.50 -22.21 0.05
N GLN A 139 64.36 -22.42 0.73
CA GLN A 139 64.29 -23.18 1.97
C GLN A 139 64.84 -24.59 1.78
N THR A 140 64.44 -25.32 0.74
CA THR A 140 64.97 -26.67 0.46
C THR A 140 66.47 -26.66 0.18
N SER A 141 66.97 -25.66 -0.55
CA SER A 141 68.41 -25.51 -0.81
C SER A 141 69.20 -25.27 0.47
N LEU A 142 68.76 -24.33 1.30
CA LEU A 142 69.39 -24.02 2.59
C LEU A 142 69.34 -25.21 3.54
N THR A 143 68.25 -25.97 3.54
CA THR A 143 68.11 -27.18 4.36
C THR A 143 69.15 -28.23 3.94
N ASN A 144 69.31 -28.45 2.63
CA ASN A 144 70.35 -29.35 2.11
C ASN A 144 71.76 -28.87 2.47
N GLU A 145 72.03 -27.57 2.38
CA GLU A 145 73.31 -26.98 2.75
C GLU A 145 73.60 -27.14 4.24
N ILE A 146 72.61 -26.91 5.11
CA ILE A 146 72.70 -27.17 6.55
C ILE A 146 73.02 -28.64 6.82
N ASP A 147 72.39 -29.57 6.10
CA ASP A 147 72.65 -31.00 6.29
C ASP A 147 74.05 -31.41 5.82
N VAL A 148 74.57 -30.81 4.75
CA VAL A 148 75.96 -30.98 4.32
C VAL A 148 76.92 -30.45 5.39
N LEU A 149 76.71 -29.21 5.85
CA LEU A 149 77.55 -28.59 6.89
C LEU A 149 77.52 -29.39 8.20
N LYS A 150 76.37 -29.99 8.57
CA LYS A 150 76.27 -30.90 9.72
C LYS A 150 77.12 -32.16 9.55
N ARG A 151 77.13 -32.76 8.35
CA ARG A 151 77.97 -33.93 8.06
C ARG A 151 79.45 -33.56 8.09
N GLU A 152 79.84 -32.46 7.47
CA GLU A 152 81.22 -31.96 7.50
C GLU A 152 81.68 -31.66 8.94
N LYS A 153 80.83 -31.02 9.74
CA LYS A 153 81.09 -30.78 11.16
C LYS A 153 81.31 -32.10 11.91
N ALA A 154 80.48 -33.11 11.67
CA ALA A 154 80.61 -34.42 12.31
C ALA A 154 81.93 -35.11 11.91
N GLU A 155 82.29 -35.07 10.63
CA GLU A 155 83.54 -35.65 10.12
C GLU A 155 84.77 -34.93 10.69
N ILE A 156 84.77 -33.59 10.72
CA ILE A 156 85.84 -32.81 11.32
C ILE A 156 85.95 -33.10 12.82
N ALA A 157 84.82 -33.22 13.53
CA ALA A 157 84.81 -33.58 14.94
C ALA A 157 85.41 -34.98 15.17
N GLU A 158 85.07 -35.97 14.34
CA GLU A 158 85.65 -37.31 14.40
C GLU A 158 87.17 -37.27 14.14
N ARG A 159 87.61 -36.57 13.08
CA ARG A 159 89.06 -36.37 12.81
C ARG A 159 89.77 -35.68 13.96
N LEU A 160 89.14 -34.69 14.60
CA LEU A 160 89.67 -34.01 15.77
C LEU A 160 89.84 -34.99 16.94
N THR A 161 88.84 -35.82 17.23
CA THR A 161 88.93 -36.82 18.30
C THR A 161 90.01 -37.87 18.02
N ASN A 162 90.14 -38.32 16.76
CA ASN A 162 91.19 -39.25 16.36
C ASN A 162 92.59 -38.62 16.50
N ASN A 163 92.76 -37.38 16.03
CA ASN A 163 94.01 -36.64 16.20
C ASN A 163 94.34 -36.37 17.67
N GLN A 164 93.34 -36.08 18.51
CA GLN A 164 93.52 -35.97 19.96
C GLN A 164 93.98 -37.30 20.56
N PHE A 165 93.37 -38.42 20.18
CA PHE A 165 93.77 -39.75 20.62
C PHE A 165 95.22 -40.07 20.22
N ILE A 166 95.57 -39.84 18.94
CA ILE A 166 96.95 -39.99 18.45
C ILE A 166 97.88 -39.11 19.27
N THR A 167 97.57 -37.83 19.43
CA THR A 167 98.39 -36.87 20.19
C THR A 167 98.60 -37.32 21.63
N VAL A 168 97.56 -37.81 22.31
CA VAL A 168 97.68 -38.35 23.67
C VAL A 168 98.59 -39.58 23.69
N ASN A 169 98.43 -40.49 22.74
CA ASN A 169 99.26 -41.69 22.64
C ASN A 169 100.73 -41.34 22.34
N THR A 170 100.98 -40.41 21.40
CA THR A 170 102.33 -39.91 21.12
C THR A 170 102.91 -39.14 22.31
N LYS A 171 102.10 -38.38 23.06
CA LYS A 171 102.53 -37.76 24.32
C LYS A 171 102.90 -38.80 25.37
N GLN A 172 102.15 -39.90 25.48
CA GLN A 172 102.49 -41.00 26.39
C GLN A 172 103.77 -41.72 25.96
N GLU A 173 103.98 -41.96 24.67
CA GLU A 173 105.24 -42.50 24.13
C GLU A 173 106.40 -41.53 24.34
N CYS A 174 106.20 -40.24 24.08
CA CYS A 174 107.15 -39.18 24.38
C CYS A 174 107.44 -39.08 25.89
N MET A 175 106.48 -39.34 26.78
CA MET A 175 106.68 -39.39 28.23
C MET A 175 107.48 -40.64 28.64
N LYS A 176 107.21 -41.80 28.04
CA LYS A 176 108.01 -43.02 28.21
C LYS A 176 109.45 -42.80 27.73
N LEU A 177 109.65 -42.11 26.60
CA LEU A 177 110.96 -41.73 26.07
C LEU A 177 111.62 -40.61 26.88
N ARG A 178 110.86 -39.62 27.38
CA ARG A 178 111.34 -38.56 28.31
C ARG A 178 111.77 -39.13 29.65
N SER A 179 111.15 -40.20 30.15
CA SER A 179 111.61 -40.90 31.36
C SER A 179 112.98 -41.58 31.19
N ARG A 180 113.41 -41.80 29.94
CA ARG A 180 114.76 -42.27 29.57
C ARG A 180 115.73 -41.15 29.18
N ILE A 181 115.26 -39.91 29.13
CA ILE A 181 116.09 -38.75 28.82
C ILE A 181 116.10 -37.87 30.05
N VAL A 182 117.18 -38.05 30.83
CA VAL A 182 117.63 -37.18 31.91
C VAL A 182 117.32 -35.73 31.55
N HIS A 183 116.42 -35.11 32.30
CA HIS A 183 116.05 -33.72 32.09
C HIS A 183 116.99 -32.81 32.87
N SER A 184 117.57 -31.87 32.13
CA SER A 184 118.21 -30.72 32.72
C SER A 184 117.18 -29.91 33.53
N PRO A 185 117.55 -29.43 34.73
CA PRO A 185 116.69 -28.63 35.61
C PRO A 185 116.09 -27.37 34.96
N GLU A 186 116.73 -26.80 33.93
CA GLU A 186 116.21 -25.65 33.17
C GLU A 186 114.86 -25.90 32.49
N LYS A 187 114.64 -27.09 31.89
CA LYS A 187 113.39 -27.37 31.14
C LYS A 187 112.17 -27.48 32.06
N LEU A 188 112.37 -27.86 33.32
CA LEU A 188 111.31 -27.98 34.32
C LEU A 188 110.87 -26.59 34.83
N LYS A 189 111.81 -25.65 34.99
CA LYS A 189 111.49 -24.25 35.30
C LYS A 189 110.73 -23.55 34.17
N GLN A 190 111.11 -23.78 32.91
CA GLN A 190 110.34 -23.30 31.75
C GLN A 190 108.94 -23.92 31.70
N LEU A 191 108.80 -25.23 31.90
CA LEU A 191 107.49 -25.90 31.87
C LEU A 191 106.55 -25.41 32.99
N ILE A 192 107.09 -25.13 34.19
CA ILE A 192 106.32 -24.56 35.31
C ILE A 192 105.89 -23.12 34.98
N SER A 193 106.75 -22.33 34.33
CA SER A 193 106.41 -20.99 33.84
C SER A 193 105.29 -21.05 32.79
N ASP A 194 105.40 -21.97 31.83
CA ASP A 194 104.41 -22.16 30.75
C ASP A 194 103.07 -22.70 31.29
N MET A 195 103.11 -23.57 32.31
CA MET A 195 101.90 -23.99 33.02
C MET A 195 101.26 -22.84 33.80
N GLY A 196 102.07 -21.96 34.40
CA GLY A 196 101.59 -20.77 35.11
C GLY A 196 100.87 -19.80 34.17
N THR A 197 101.44 -19.55 32.98
CA THR A 197 100.82 -18.71 31.96
C THR A 197 99.57 -19.36 31.36
N SER A 198 99.59 -20.67 31.10
CA SER A 198 98.41 -21.42 30.64
C SER A 198 97.29 -21.42 31.68
N LEU A 199 97.60 -21.60 32.97
CA LEU A 199 96.63 -21.57 34.07
C LEU A 199 96.01 -20.17 34.22
N ALA A 200 96.80 -19.10 34.06
CA ALA A 200 96.29 -17.74 34.06
C ALA A 200 95.35 -17.47 32.86
N SER A 201 95.71 -17.98 31.67
CA SER A 201 94.87 -17.90 30.47
C SER A 201 93.54 -18.65 30.62
N GLU A 202 93.58 -19.89 31.12
CA GLU A 202 92.40 -20.71 31.43
C GLU A 202 91.48 -20.02 32.45
N LYS A 203 92.04 -19.46 33.53
CA LYS A 203 91.26 -18.69 34.53
C LYS A 203 90.57 -17.48 33.92
N ASN A 204 91.24 -16.74 33.03
CA ASN A 204 90.64 -15.61 32.32
C ASN A 204 89.54 -16.07 31.36
N SER A 205 89.74 -17.21 30.68
CA SER A 205 88.74 -17.82 29.81
C SER A 205 87.48 -18.22 30.60
N ILE A 206 87.65 -18.90 31.74
CA ILE A 206 86.56 -19.29 32.64
C ILE A 206 85.79 -18.06 33.13
N ALA A 207 86.48 -17.01 33.58
CA ALA A 207 85.83 -15.77 34.02
C ALA A 207 85.01 -15.12 32.87
N SER A 208 85.51 -15.16 31.63
CA SER A 208 84.77 -14.67 30.47
C SER A 208 83.53 -15.51 30.15
N LEU A 209 83.63 -16.83 30.27
CA LEU A 209 82.53 -17.77 30.03
C LEU A 209 81.46 -17.66 31.11
N GLU A 210 81.83 -17.48 32.37
CA GLU A 210 80.90 -17.23 33.47
C GLU A 210 80.13 -15.92 33.27
N ARG A 211 80.82 -14.85 32.84
CA ARG A 211 80.15 -13.59 32.51
C ARG A 211 79.15 -13.77 31.38
N LYS A 212 79.55 -14.49 30.32
CA LYS A 212 78.68 -14.78 29.17
C LYS A 212 77.49 -15.67 29.55
N SER A 213 77.68 -16.61 30.46
CA SER A 213 76.61 -17.45 31.01
C SER A 213 75.60 -16.62 31.78
N ARG A 214 76.03 -15.68 32.63
CA ARG A 214 75.12 -14.75 33.33
C ARG A 214 74.37 -13.84 32.35
N GLU A 215 75.04 -13.32 31.33
CA GLU A 215 74.40 -12.50 30.29
C GLU A 215 73.34 -13.29 29.52
N LEU A 216 73.61 -14.57 29.20
CA LEU A 216 72.64 -15.46 28.57
C LEU A 216 71.47 -15.80 29.50
N GLN A 217 71.72 -16.01 30.79
CA GLN A 217 70.65 -16.26 31.77
C GLN A 217 69.69 -15.07 31.86
N ASN A 218 70.22 -13.84 31.95
CA ASN A 218 69.38 -12.63 31.95
C ASN A 218 68.53 -12.50 30.67
N LYS A 219 69.06 -12.95 29.52
CA LYS A 219 68.30 -12.97 28.26
C LYS A 219 67.21 -14.03 28.27
N ILE A 220 67.46 -15.21 28.84
CA ILE A 220 66.45 -16.26 29.02
C ILE A 220 65.32 -15.75 29.90
N ASP A 221 65.64 -15.11 31.03
CA ASP A 221 64.64 -14.56 31.94
C ASP A 221 63.79 -13.47 31.25
N ALA A 222 64.42 -12.61 30.44
CA ALA A 222 63.72 -11.61 29.64
C ALA A 222 62.80 -12.24 28.58
N ILE A 223 63.24 -13.31 27.91
CA ILE A 223 62.41 -14.05 26.96
C ILE A 223 61.22 -14.70 27.67
N GLY A 224 61.40 -15.22 28.89
CA GLY A 224 60.31 -15.80 29.68
C GLY A 224 59.22 -14.79 30.02
N ILE A 225 59.58 -13.52 30.28
CA ILE A 225 58.60 -12.44 30.47
C ILE A 225 57.82 -12.19 29.17
N VAL A 226 58.52 -12.10 28.04
CA VAL A 226 57.88 -11.89 26.72
C VAL A 226 56.96 -13.07 26.36
N GLU A 227 57.36 -14.30 26.65
CA GLU A 227 56.53 -15.49 26.45
C GLU A 227 55.24 -15.39 27.27
N GLN A 228 55.33 -14.97 28.53
CA GLN A 228 54.16 -14.78 29.38
C GLN A 228 53.23 -13.68 28.87
N ASP A 229 53.78 -12.58 28.35
CA ASP A 229 53.01 -11.51 27.72
C ASP A 229 52.29 -12.00 26.46
N ILE A 230 52.96 -12.82 25.63
CA ILE A 230 52.33 -13.45 24.45
C ILE A 230 51.18 -14.37 24.87
N LEU A 231 51.36 -15.19 25.91
CA LEU A 231 50.29 -16.05 26.43
C LEU A 231 49.08 -15.24 26.94
N ASN A 232 49.32 -14.09 27.56
CA ASN A 232 48.25 -13.18 27.98
C ASN A 232 47.54 -12.55 26.78
N CYS A 233 48.28 -12.15 25.74
CA CYS A 233 47.70 -11.65 24.49
C CYS A 233 46.82 -12.71 23.80
N ILE A 234 47.25 -13.98 23.79
CA ILE A 234 46.45 -15.08 23.22
C ILE A 234 45.12 -15.22 23.97
N LYS A 235 45.13 -15.20 25.31
CA LYS A 235 43.88 -15.27 26.10
C LYS A 235 42.94 -14.10 25.80
N LEU A 236 43.49 -12.88 25.69
CA LEU A 236 42.68 -11.72 25.32
C LEU A 236 42.09 -11.85 23.91
N MET A 237 42.81 -12.47 22.97
CA MET A 237 42.28 -12.74 21.63
C MET A 237 41.15 -13.77 21.67
N GLU A 238 41.29 -14.85 22.45
CA GLU A 238 40.23 -15.84 22.64
C GLU A 238 38.97 -15.21 23.26
N GLU A 239 39.11 -14.32 24.26
CA GLU A 239 38.00 -13.57 24.83
C GLU A 239 37.34 -12.63 23.80
N CYS A 240 38.14 -11.96 22.96
CA CYS A 240 37.64 -11.13 21.88
C CYS A 240 36.83 -11.94 20.85
N GLU A 241 37.28 -13.14 20.49
CA GLU A 241 36.55 -14.02 19.57
C GLU A 241 35.17 -14.41 20.11
N VAL A 242 35.08 -14.72 21.41
CA VAL A 242 33.80 -15.04 22.06
C VAL A 242 32.86 -13.82 22.03
N GLU A 243 33.37 -12.62 22.33
CA GLU A 243 32.55 -11.41 22.29
C GLU A 243 32.14 -11.02 20.86
N ILE A 244 32.99 -11.24 19.85
CA ILE A 244 32.61 -11.06 18.44
C ILE A 244 31.44 -11.98 18.09
N ALA A 245 31.52 -13.27 18.43
CA ALA A 245 30.44 -14.22 18.17
C ALA A 245 29.12 -13.79 18.85
N ARG A 246 29.21 -13.26 20.08
CA ARG A 246 28.06 -12.73 20.83
C ARG A 246 27.45 -11.50 20.17
N VAL A 247 28.27 -10.58 19.66
CA VAL A 247 27.82 -9.40 18.92
C VAL A 247 27.16 -9.80 17.60
N GLU A 248 27.70 -10.78 16.87
CA GLU A 248 27.08 -11.29 15.65
C GLU A 248 25.71 -11.94 15.91
N GLU A 249 25.57 -12.68 17.00
CA GLU A 249 24.27 -13.25 17.40
C GLU A 249 23.27 -12.14 17.75
N ALA A 250 23.70 -11.14 18.51
CA ALA A 250 22.86 -9.99 18.86
C ALA A 250 22.44 -9.20 17.61
N SER A 251 23.36 -8.96 16.67
CA SER A 251 23.10 -8.29 15.40
C SER A 251 22.06 -9.05 14.55
N ARG A 252 22.17 -10.39 14.48
CA ARG A 252 21.16 -11.23 13.84
C ARG A 252 19.78 -11.13 14.48
N LYS A 253 19.71 -11.07 15.82
CA LYS A 253 18.44 -10.88 16.55
C LYS A 253 17.85 -9.49 16.26
N VAL A 254 18.67 -8.45 16.24
CA VAL A 254 18.24 -7.08 15.89
C VAL A 254 17.68 -7.04 14.47
N ALA A 255 18.38 -7.59 13.49
CA ALA A 255 17.90 -7.65 12.11
C ALA A 255 16.53 -8.36 12.01
N LYS A 256 16.38 -9.51 12.67
CA LYS A 256 15.10 -10.23 12.71
C LYS A 256 13.98 -9.43 13.38
N HIS A 257 14.28 -8.73 14.47
CA HIS A 257 13.31 -7.88 15.13
C HIS A 257 12.93 -6.67 14.28
N GLN A 258 13.87 -6.10 13.53
CA GLN A 258 13.59 -5.01 12.60
C GLN A 258 12.64 -5.48 11.49
N GLU A 259 12.89 -6.63 10.87
CA GLU A 259 11.98 -7.21 9.86
C GLU A 259 10.57 -7.45 10.43
N MET A 260 10.47 -7.89 11.69
CA MET A 260 9.17 -8.06 12.37
C MET A 260 8.47 -6.71 12.62
N VAL A 261 9.21 -5.66 12.97
CA VAL A 261 8.66 -4.31 13.15
C VAL A 261 8.14 -3.79 11.81
N ASP A 262 8.94 -3.88 10.76
CA ASP A 262 8.54 -3.41 9.42
C ASP A 262 7.28 -4.14 8.93
N GLN A 263 7.18 -5.46 9.16
CA GLN A 263 5.96 -6.23 8.86
C GLN A 263 4.76 -5.75 9.67
N LYS A 264 4.94 -5.45 10.96
CA LYS A 264 3.85 -4.97 11.82
C LYS A 264 3.42 -3.55 11.47
N GLU A 265 4.34 -2.68 11.05
CA GLU A 265 4.00 -1.35 10.56
C GLU A 265 3.14 -1.42 9.28
N LEU A 266 3.45 -2.36 8.36
CA LEU A 266 2.62 -2.61 7.20
C LEU A 266 1.22 -3.11 7.58
N GLU A 267 1.12 -4.06 8.51
CA GLU A 267 -0.18 -4.54 9.03
C GLU A 267 -1.00 -3.40 9.67
N VAL A 268 -0.37 -2.55 10.47
CA VAL A 268 -1.02 -1.38 11.09
C VAL A 268 -1.54 -0.44 10.01
N HIS A 269 -0.73 -0.13 9.00
CA HIS A 269 -1.13 0.75 7.90
C HIS A 269 -2.32 0.18 7.12
N GLU A 270 -2.34 -1.12 6.83
CA GLU A 270 -3.49 -1.76 6.19
C GLU A 270 -4.77 -1.68 7.04
N VAL A 271 -4.64 -1.86 8.36
CA VAL A 271 -5.76 -1.74 9.29
C VAL A 271 -6.27 -0.30 9.36
N GLU A 272 -5.38 0.70 9.37
CA GLU A 272 -5.75 2.12 9.35
C GLU A 272 -6.51 2.49 8.07
N ILE A 273 -6.10 1.99 6.91
CA ILE A 273 -6.82 2.22 5.64
C ILE A 273 -8.24 1.61 5.72
N LYS A 274 -8.36 0.39 6.26
CA LYS A 274 -9.66 -0.27 6.44
C LYS A 274 -10.54 0.50 7.42
N ASP A 275 -9.98 0.98 8.52
CA ASP A 275 -10.69 1.79 9.52
C ASP A 275 -11.21 3.10 8.91
N GLN A 276 -10.37 3.82 8.15
CA GLN A 276 -10.79 5.02 7.44
C GLN A 276 -11.92 4.74 6.42
N GLN A 277 -11.85 3.62 5.71
CA GLN A 277 -12.89 3.22 4.76
C GLN A 277 -14.21 2.91 5.50
N LEU A 278 -14.15 2.16 6.60
CA LEU A 278 -15.32 1.83 7.42
C LEU A 278 -15.94 3.08 8.06
N ASN A 279 -15.12 4.01 8.57
CA ASN A 279 -15.60 5.27 9.12
C ASN A 279 -16.31 6.12 8.06
N ARG A 280 -15.83 6.15 6.81
CA ARG A 280 -16.55 6.80 5.70
C ARG A 280 -17.87 6.11 5.39
N GLN A 281 -17.92 4.78 5.42
CA GLN A 281 -19.17 4.02 5.21
C GLN A 281 -20.17 4.28 6.33
N LEU A 282 -19.71 4.33 7.59
CA LEU A 282 -20.51 4.65 8.76
C LEU A 282 -21.12 6.05 8.62
N ALA A 283 -20.31 7.07 8.35
CA ALA A 283 -20.77 8.45 8.17
C ALA A 283 -21.82 8.56 7.06
N ASN A 284 -21.61 7.89 5.92
CA ASN A 284 -22.58 7.85 4.83
C ASN A 284 -23.90 7.17 5.23
N ALA A 285 -23.84 6.10 6.02
CA ALA A 285 -25.01 5.40 6.52
C ALA A 285 -25.78 6.25 7.54
N GLU A 286 -25.08 6.93 8.45
CA GLU A 286 -25.65 7.88 9.42
C GLU A 286 -26.36 9.04 8.72
N ASP A 287 -25.72 9.64 7.71
CA ASP A 287 -26.32 10.72 6.90
C ASP A 287 -27.59 10.24 6.17
N LYS A 288 -27.55 9.04 5.61
CA LYS A 288 -28.72 8.44 4.94
C LYS A 288 -29.84 8.18 5.94
N LEU A 289 -29.51 7.65 7.12
CA LEU A 289 -30.47 7.38 8.19
C LEU A 289 -31.11 8.69 8.68
N ALA A 290 -30.31 9.74 8.91
CA ALA A 290 -30.80 11.05 9.31
C ALA A 290 -31.73 11.67 8.25
N ARG A 291 -31.41 11.54 6.94
CA ARG A 291 -32.29 12.01 5.85
C ARG A 291 -33.62 11.25 5.84
N ILE A 292 -33.59 9.93 6.00
CA ILE A 292 -34.80 9.10 6.04
C ILE A 292 -35.66 9.47 7.25
N GLN A 293 -35.05 9.63 8.43
CA GLN A 293 -35.76 10.06 9.64
C GLN A 293 -36.43 11.42 9.46
N ARG A 294 -35.71 12.44 8.97
CA ARG A 294 -36.30 13.77 8.69
C ARG A 294 -37.44 13.69 7.69
N SER A 295 -37.32 12.87 6.64
CA SER A 295 -38.39 12.68 5.66
C SER A 295 -39.60 11.97 6.26
N ALA A 296 -39.39 10.97 7.12
CA ALA A 296 -40.45 10.26 7.82
C ALA A 296 -41.19 11.18 8.80
N GLU A 297 -40.46 11.99 9.58
CA GLU A 297 -41.00 13.01 10.49
C GLU A 297 -41.87 14.02 9.71
N ALA A 298 -41.34 14.59 8.63
CA ALA A 298 -42.08 15.54 7.80
C ALA A 298 -43.35 14.94 7.18
N LYS A 299 -43.29 13.68 6.72
CA LYS A 299 -44.48 12.96 6.21
C LYS A 299 -45.49 12.71 7.31
N ARG A 300 -45.05 12.37 8.52
CA ARG A 300 -45.91 12.15 9.70
C ARG A 300 -46.61 13.44 10.09
N GLU A 301 -45.88 14.56 10.18
CA GLU A 301 -46.47 15.89 10.45
C GLU A 301 -47.47 16.31 9.38
N ALA A 302 -47.13 16.11 8.10
CA ALA A 302 -48.04 16.43 7.00
C ALA A 302 -49.32 15.59 7.03
N ALA A 303 -49.21 14.29 7.34
CA ALA A 303 -50.36 13.40 7.50
C ALA A 303 -51.22 13.81 8.71
N GLN A 304 -50.60 14.22 9.82
CA GLN A 304 -51.30 14.69 11.01
C GLN A 304 -52.08 15.99 10.74
N LYS A 305 -51.46 16.96 10.05
CA LYS A 305 -52.14 18.20 9.61
C LYS A 305 -53.34 17.89 8.72
N LYS A 306 -53.18 17.03 7.72
CA LYS A 306 -54.30 16.60 6.85
C LYS A 306 -55.41 15.91 7.64
N MET A 307 -55.07 15.06 8.61
CA MET A 307 -56.06 14.40 9.47
C MET A 307 -56.83 15.42 10.31
N GLU A 308 -56.16 16.45 10.84
CA GLU A 308 -56.80 17.54 11.58
C GLU A 308 -57.71 18.39 10.69
N GLU A 309 -57.29 18.71 9.46
CA GLU A 309 -58.12 19.39 8.46
C GLU A 309 -59.39 18.59 8.14
N ILE A 310 -59.25 17.30 7.82
CA ILE A 310 -60.38 16.41 7.54
C ILE A 310 -61.32 16.31 8.76
N ARG A 311 -60.78 16.25 9.99
CA ARG A 311 -61.61 16.27 11.21
C ARG A 311 -62.39 17.56 11.36
N LYS A 312 -61.78 18.72 11.06
CA LYS A 312 -62.47 20.01 11.07
C LYS A 312 -63.59 20.05 10.04
N GLU A 313 -63.31 19.64 8.81
CA GLU A 313 -64.31 19.55 7.73
C GLU A 313 -65.46 18.61 8.10
N TYR A 314 -65.13 17.43 8.64
CA TYR A 314 -66.14 16.47 9.11
C TYR A 314 -67.03 17.04 10.21
N ASN A 315 -66.46 17.77 11.17
CA ASN A 315 -67.22 18.43 12.22
C ASN A 315 -68.16 19.49 11.65
N ILE A 316 -67.70 20.32 10.70
CA ILE A 316 -68.54 21.32 10.02
C ILE A 316 -69.71 20.63 9.31
N ILE A 317 -69.44 19.60 8.50
CA ILE A 317 -70.47 18.84 7.79
C ILE A 317 -71.47 18.19 8.77
N THR A 318 -70.99 17.70 9.92
CA THR A 318 -71.84 17.09 10.95
C THR A 318 -72.78 18.11 11.59
N VAL A 319 -72.26 19.32 11.90
CA VAL A 319 -73.07 20.44 12.42
C VAL A 319 -74.10 20.87 11.38
N GLU A 320 -73.67 21.11 10.13
CA GLU A 320 -74.59 21.47 9.03
C GLU A 320 -75.67 20.41 8.81
N ARG A 321 -75.31 19.11 8.93
CA ARG A 321 -76.28 18.02 8.79
C ARG A 321 -77.29 18.02 9.94
N ALA A 322 -76.86 18.30 11.17
CA ALA A 322 -77.74 18.42 12.32
C ALA A 322 -78.67 19.64 12.19
N GLU A 323 -78.16 20.79 11.75
CA GLU A 323 -78.96 21.99 11.47
C GLU A 323 -79.99 21.73 10.37
N ARG A 324 -79.58 21.15 9.23
CA ARG A 324 -80.50 20.75 8.16
C ARG A 324 -81.55 19.74 8.64
N ALA A 325 -81.17 18.78 9.48
CA ALA A 325 -82.13 17.82 10.05
C ALA A 325 -83.16 18.55 10.92
N HIS A 326 -82.74 19.47 11.80
CA HIS A 326 -83.65 20.29 12.60
C HIS A 326 -84.57 21.16 11.72
N GLU A 327 -84.06 21.76 10.64
CA GLU A 327 -84.88 22.51 9.69
C GLU A 327 -85.88 21.60 8.97
N MET A 328 -85.48 20.40 8.56
CA MET A 328 -86.39 19.42 7.96
C MET A 328 -87.49 18.98 8.94
N ASP A 329 -87.16 18.74 10.20
CA ASP A 329 -88.13 18.38 11.22
C ASP A 329 -89.12 19.52 11.49
N ARG A 330 -88.65 20.77 11.51
CA ARG A 330 -89.53 21.95 11.57
C ARG A 330 -90.47 22.04 10.37
N LYS A 331 -89.94 21.84 9.16
CA LYS A 331 -90.76 21.82 7.92
C LYS A 331 -91.77 20.68 7.94
N ARG A 332 -91.39 19.48 8.41
CA ARG A 332 -92.30 18.34 8.59
C ARG A 332 -93.40 18.64 9.59
N ALA A 333 -93.08 19.20 10.75
CA ALA A 333 -94.08 19.59 11.75
C ALA A 333 -95.04 20.67 11.21
N MET A 334 -94.53 21.61 10.41
CA MET A 334 -95.37 22.61 9.74
C MET A 334 -96.29 21.98 8.70
N ILE A 335 -95.77 21.05 7.88
CA ILE A 335 -96.57 20.26 6.92
C ILE A 335 -97.67 19.50 7.66
N GLU A 336 -97.34 18.76 8.72
CA GLU A 336 -98.31 17.98 9.51
C GLU A 336 -99.38 18.89 10.15
N SER A 337 -99.00 20.07 10.65
CA SER A 337 -99.96 21.06 11.17
C SER A 337 -100.88 21.59 10.07
N THR A 338 -100.36 21.88 8.88
CA THR A 338 -101.19 22.31 7.73
C THR A 338 -102.08 21.19 7.21
N GLU A 339 -101.60 19.95 7.18
CA GLU A 339 -102.39 18.77 6.81
C GLU A 339 -103.53 18.54 7.81
N LYS A 340 -103.28 18.68 9.12
CA LYS A 340 -104.32 18.65 10.16
C LYS A 340 -105.36 19.74 9.94
N LYS A 341 -104.95 20.99 9.70
CA LYS A 341 -105.88 22.09 9.39
C LYS A 341 -106.70 21.82 8.12
N ILE A 342 -106.09 21.26 7.07
CA ILE A 342 -106.82 20.86 5.85
C ILE A 342 -107.83 19.76 6.18
N SER A 343 -107.45 18.77 6.98
CA SER A 343 -108.36 17.69 7.41
C SER A 343 -109.53 18.22 8.25
N GLU A 344 -109.26 19.12 9.18
CA GLU A 344 -110.29 19.80 10.00
C GLU A 344 -111.24 20.62 9.13
N LEU A 345 -110.71 21.43 8.22
CA LEU A 345 -111.53 22.20 7.27
C LEU A 345 -112.33 21.29 6.34
N ARG A 346 -111.75 20.19 5.86
CA ARG A 346 -112.48 19.18 5.05
C ARG A 346 -113.61 18.56 5.84
N SER A 347 -113.36 18.14 7.09
CA SER A 347 -114.39 17.59 7.97
C SER A 347 -115.47 18.61 8.32
N HIS A 348 -115.10 19.88 8.51
CA HIS A 348 -116.03 20.97 8.74
C HIS A 348 -116.94 21.22 7.53
N ILE A 349 -116.36 21.32 6.33
CA ILE A 349 -117.11 21.44 5.06
C ILE A 349 -118.02 20.23 4.87
N GLU A 350 -117.53 19.01 5.12
CA GLU A 350 -118.34 17.80 5.01
C GLU A 350 -119.50 17.77 6.01
N SER A 351 -119.28 18.27 7.24
CA SER A 351 -120.34 18.47 8.23
C SER A 351 -121.37 19.52 7.79
N GLU A 352 -120.92 20.64 7.21
CA GLU A 352 -121.82 21.67 6.68
C GLU A 352 -122.62 21.16 5.49
N VAL A 353 -121.99 20.44 4.55
CA VAL A 353 -122.67 19.77 3.43
C VAL A 353 -123.70 18.79 3.97
N ASN A 354 -123.34 17.94 4.94
CA ASN A 354 -124.28 17.02 5.58
C ASN A 354 -125.41 17.72 6.35
N ALA A 355 -125.16 18.91 6.92
CA ALA A 355 -126.19 19.72 7.57
C ALA A 355 -127.16 20.32 6.53
N VAL A 356 -126.64 20.93 5.46
CA VAL A 356 -127.43 21.43 4.34
C VAL A 356 -128.22 20.31 3.68
N GLN A 357 -127.63 19.13 3.51
CA GLN A 357 -128.31 17.97 2.94
C GLN A 357 -129.40 17.43 3.86
N ARG A 358 -129.19 17.45 5.19
CA ARG A 358 -130.25 17.13 6.18
C ARG A 358 -131.38 18.16 6.16
N GLU A 359 -131.08 19.45 6.10
CA GLU A 359 -132.10 20.50 5.98
C GLU A 359 -132.84 20.40 4.64
N TYR A 360 -132.15 20.09 3.53
CA TYR A 360 -132.76 19.81 2.23
C TYR A 360 -133.67 18.57 2.29
N SER A 361 -133.24 17.48 2.93
CA SER A 361 -134.06 16.29 3.14
C SER A 361 -135.27 16.55 4.04
N LYS A 362 -135.12 17.37 5.10
CA LYS A 362 -136.25 17.79 5.94
C LYS A 362 -137.24 18.62 5.13
N LEU A 363 -136.78 19.59 4.36
CA LEU A 363 -137.63 20.41 3.48
C LEU A 363 -138.34 19.54 2.45
N LYS A 364 -137.63 18.58 1.83
CA LYS A 364 -138.21 17.60 0.91
C LYS A 364 -139.27 16.75 1.60
N SER A 365 -139.02 16.25 2.82
CA SER A 365 -140.02 15.48 3.59
C SER A 365 -141.21 16.34 4.03
N HIS A 366 -141.01 17.64 4.27
CA HIS A 366 -142.09 18.59 4.58
C HIS A 366 -142.96 18.84 3.34
N ILE A 367 -142.36 18.92 2.16
CA ILE A 367 -143.07 19.03 0.88
C ILE A 367 -143.81 17.72 0.58
N GLU A 368 -143.21 16.55 0.84
CA GLU A 368 -143.85 15.25 0.67
C GLU A 368 -145.03 15.05 1.65
N LEU A 369 -144.87 15.44 2.93
CA LEU A 369 -145.96 15.44 3.92
C LEU A 369 -147.08 16.42 3.57
N TYR A 370 -146.76 17.61 3.05
CA TYR A 370 -147.77 18.57 2.60
C TYR A 370 -148.52 18.08 1.35
N MET A 371 -147.87 17.30 0.47
CA MET A 371 -148.55 16.65 -0.66
C MET A 371 -149.40 15.45 -0.21
N ASP A 372 -149.00 14.73 0.83
CA ASP A 372 -149.75 13.60 1.40
C ASP A 372 -150.97 14.07 2.25
N GLU A 373 -150.88 15.22 2.93
CA GLU A 373 -152.01 15.81 3.66
C GLU A 373 -153.05 16.48 2.75
N MET A 374 -152.68 16.90 1.54
CA MET A 374 -153.60 17.44 0.52
C MET A 374 -154.33 16.36 -0.29
N SER A 375 -154.06 15.07 -0.06
CA SER A 375 -154.66 13.94 -0.76
C SER A 375 -155.59 13.06 0.10
N ARG A 376 -156.11 13.61 1.20
CA ARG A 376 -157.19 13.01 2.02
C ARG A 376 -158.46 13.85 2.09
#